data_AF-A0A392SI14-F1
#
_entry.id   AF-A0A392SI14-F1
#
_cell.length_a   1.000
_cell.length_b   1.000
_cell.length_c   1.000
_cell.angle_alpha   90.00
_cell.angle_beta   90.00
_cell.angle_gamma   90.00
#
_symmetry.space_group_name_H-M   'P 1'
#
loop_
_entity.id
_entity.type
_entity.pdbx_description
1 polymer ?
#
loop_
_entity_poly.entity_id
_entity_poly.type
_entity_poly.pdbx_seq_one_letter_code
_entity_poly.pdbx_strand_id
1 'polypeptide(L)' 'MYPWYAAPGYMTWYFRISHPYMMPLPAGDPPRPCELEAIVQEEAEEEGPLASSLTDTIDRMRRIAEDLLASGELPEGSRA' A
#
# COMPACT_ATOMS: atom_id res chain seq x y z
N MET A 1 -20.73 25.79 -19.65
CA MET A 1 -20.01 24.77 -18.87
C MET A 1 -20.69 23.43 -19.18
N TYR A 2 -20.00 22.46 -19.76
CA TYR A 2 -20.64 21.22 -20.26
C TYR A 2 -20.94 20.20 -19.14
N PRO A 3 -22.17 19.67 -18.99
CA PRO A 3 -22.57 18.88 -17.81
C PRO A 3 -21.75 17.61 -17.49
N TRP A 4 -20.94 17.13 -18.44
CA TRP A 4 -20.20 15.88 -18.28
C TRP A 4 -19.10 15.93 -17.21
N TYR A 5 -18.53 17.10 -16.86
CA TYR A 5 -17.51 17.19 -15.81
C TYR A 5 -18.07 16.95 -14.40
N ALA A 6 -19.39 17.06 -14.24
CA ALA A 6 -20.09 16.83 -12.98
C ALA A 6 -20.62 15.39 -12.85
N ALA A 7 -20.38 14.54 -13.85
CA ALA A 7 -20.73 13.12 -13.75
C ALA A 7 -19.90 12.47 -12.63
N PRO A 8 -20.52 11.77 -11.67
CA PRO A 8 -19.80 11.02 -10.65
C PRO A 8 -18.77 10.09 -11.29
N GLY A 9 -17.52 10.21 -10.86
CA GLY A 9 -16.40 9.42 -11.41
C GLY A 9 -15.71 10.01 -12.64
N TYR A 10 -16.24 11.05 -13.30
CA TYR A 10 -15.55 11.69 -14.44
C TYR A 10 -14.21 12.29 -14.01
N MET A 11 -14.19 13.04 -12.90
CA MET A 11 -12.94 13.65 -12.41
C MET A 11 -11.94 12.56 -12.01
N THR A 12 -12.37 11.51 -11.32
CA THR A 12 -11.51 10.37 -10.97
C THR A 12 -10.93 9.69 -12.20
N TRP A 13 -11.76 9.40 -13.21
CA TRP A 13 -11.32 8.83 -14.48
C TRP A 13 -10.36 9.77 -15.22
N TYR A 14 -10.69 11.05 -15.30
CA TYR A 14 -9.85 12.07 -15.93
C TYR A 14 -8.49 12.17 -15.24
N PHE A 15 -8.42 12.24 -13.91
CA PHE A 15 -7.17 12.26 -13.17
C PHE A 15 -6.37 10.96 -13.35
N ARG A 16 -7.03 9.78 -13.32
CA ARG A 16 -6.38 8.47 -13.58
C ARG A 16 -5.72 8.39 -14.95
N ILE A 17 -6.33 8.96 -16.00
CA ILE A 17 -5.79 8.89 -17.37
C ILE A 17 -4.85 10.05 -17.70
N SER A 18 -5.13 11.26 -17.21
CA SER A 18 -4.33 12.46 -17.53
C SER A 18 -3.08 12.64 -16.66
N HIS A 19 -3.00 11.96 -15.51
CA HIS A 19 -1.87 12.05 -14.59
C HIS A 19 -1.30 10.65 -14.27
N PRO A 20 -0.65 9.96 -15.24
CA PRO A 20 0.19 8.83 -14.90
C PRO A 20 1.29 9.32 -13.93
N TYR A 21 1.71 8.46 -13.00
CA TYR A 21 2.71 8.65 -11.94
C TYR A 21 2.19 9.04 -10.55
N MET A 22 1.94 8.02 -9.73
CA MET A 22 2.00 8.11 -8.25
C MET A 22 3.06 7.17 -7.65
N MET A 23 3.44 6.08 -8.33
CA MET A 23 4.43 5.12 -7.82
C MET A 23 5.76 5.26 -8.58
N PRO A 24 6.88 5.55 -7.90
CA PRO A 24 8.18 5.66 -8.55
C PRO A 24 8.61 4.29 -9.12
N LEU A 25 9.08 4.28 -10.36
CA LEU A 25 9.64 3.10 -10.99
C LEU A 25 11.06 2.82 -10.45
N PRO A 26 11.48 1.54 -10.40
CA PRO A 26 12.88 1.20 -10.18
C PRO A 26 13.79 1.93 -11.18
N ALA A 27 14.97 2.32 -10.72
CA ALA A 27 15.92 3.04 -11.56
C ALA A 27 16.36 2.16 -12.75
N GLY A 28 16.09 2.65 -13.97
CA GLY A 28 16.47 1.96 -15.21
C GLY A 28 15.31 1.31 -15.96
N ASP A 29 14.13 1.22 -15.36
CA ASP A 29 12.95 0.68 -16.03
C ASP A 29 12.29 1.72 -16.96
N PRO A 30 11.78 1.30 -18.12
CA PRO A 30 11.04 2.18 -19.00
C PRO A 30 9.71 2.61 -18.35
N PRO A 31 9.15 3.78 -18.72
CA PRO A 31 7.81 4.18 -18.33
C PRO A 31 6.78 3.07 -18.54
N ARG A 32 5.92 2.82 -17.55
CA ARG A 32 4.79 1.91 -17.73
C ARG A 32 3.75 2.55 -18.67
N PRO A 33 3.13 1.75 -19.56
CA PRO A 33 1.91 2.14 -20.27
C PRO A 33 0.80 2.60 -19.32
N CYS A 34 -0.07 3.48 -19.80
CA CYS A 34 -1.16 4.06 -19.00
C CYS A 34 -2.11 2.99 -18.44
N GLU A 35 -2.32 1.90 -19.18
CA GLU A 35 -3.16 0.78 -18.77
C GLU A 35 -2.57 0.05 -17.56
N LEU A 36 -1.26 -0.11 -17.53
CA LEU A 36 -0.54 -0.76 -16.43
C LEU A 36 -0.47 0.14 -15.19
N GLU A 37 -0.34 1.46 -15.36
CA GLU A 37 -0.44 2.41 -14.25
C GLU A 37 -1.83 2.34 -13.58
N ALA A 38 -2.90 2.23 -14.36
CA ALA A 38 -4.26 2.15 -13.84
C ALA A 38 -4.52 0.87 -13.04
N ILE A 39 -3.94 -0.26 -13.47
CA ILE A 39 -4.00 -1.55 -12.76
C ILE A 39 -3.19 -1.47 -11.47
N VAL A 40 -1.95 -0.98 -11.52
CA VAL A 40 -1.10 -0.91 -10.33
C VAL A 40 -1.66 0.05 -9.27
N GLN A 41 -2.30 1.14 -9.68
CA GLN A 41 -2.99 2.01 -8.73
C GLN A 41 -4.18 1.30 -8.06
N GLU A 42 -4.98 0.57 -8.84
CA GLU A 42 -6.14 -0.16 -8.33
C GLU A 42 -5.72 -1.27 -7.37
N GLU A 43 -4.69 -2.03 -7.73
CA GLU A 43 -4.06 -3.02 -6.84
C GLU A 43 -3.52 -2.37 -5.57
N ALA A 44 -2.86 -1.21 -5.65
CA ALA A 44 -2.35 -0.51 -4.47
C ALA A 44 -3.47 0.03 -3.55
N GLU A 45 -4.59 0.47 -4.11
CA GLU A 45 -5.78 0.89 -3.36
C GLU A 45 -6.48 -0.30 -2.69
N GLU A 46 -6.53 -1.46 -3.35
CA GLU A 46 -7.12 -2.68 -2.83
C GLU A 46 -6.23 -3.38 -1.79
N GLU A 47 -4.93 -3.48 -2.06
CA GLU A 47 -3.95 -4.18 -1.22
C GLU A 47 -3.36 -3.29 -0.11
N GLY A 48 -3.41 -1.96 -0.24
CA GLY A 48 -2.92 -1.02 0.76
C GLY A 48 -3.51 -1.24 2.17
N PRO A 49 -4.84 -1.42 2.32
CA PRO A 49 -5.46 -1.79 3.58
C PRO A 49 -4.95 -3.12 4.16
N LEU A 50 -4.69 -4.12 3.29
CA LEU A 50 -4.17 -5.42 3.69
C LEU A 50 -2.73 -5.30 4.21
N ALA A 51 -1.87 -4.59 3.47
CA ALA A 51 -0.49 -4.32 3.87
C ALA A 51 -0.41 -3.57 5.22
N SER A 52 -1.30 -2.58 5.42
CA SER A 52 -1.39 -1.83 6.68
C SER A 52 -1.79 -2.74 7.85
N SER A 53 -2.83 -3.56 7.66
CA SER A 53 -3.32 -4.53 8.67
C SER A 53 -2.25 -5.57 9.05
N LEU A 54 -1.50 -6.06 8.06
CA LEU A 54 -0.37 -6.97 8.30
C LEU A 54 0.74 -6.28 9.09
N THR A 55 1.07 -5.03 8.75
CA THR A 55 2.07 -4.24 9.47
C THR A 55 1.66 -4.04 10.93
N ASP A 56 0.41 -3.65 11.18
CA ASP A 56 -0.15 -3.51 12.53
C ASP A 56 -0.06 -4.82 13.33
N THR A 57 -0.36 -5.94 12.66
CA THR A 57 -0.28 -7.27 13.26
C THR A 57 1.16 -7.63 13.64
N ILE A 58 2.12 -7.36 12.75
CA ILE A 58 3.55 -7.60 12.99
C ILE A 58 4.05 -6.74 14.15
N ASP A 59 3.68 -5.45 14.18
CA ASP A 59 4.08 -4.55 15.26
C ASP A 59 3.50 -4.98 16.60
N ARG A 60 2.27 -5.47 16.62
CA ARG A 60 1.66 -6.06 17.81
C ARG A 60 2.43 -7.29 18.29
N MET A 61 2.78 -8.20 17.38
CA MET A 61 3.56 -9.39 17.73
C MET A 61 4.94 -9.02 18.29
N ARG A 62 5.62 -8.06 17.66
CA ARG A 62 6.92 -7.56 18.13
C ARG A 62 6.84 -7.01 19.55
N ARG A 63 5.84 -6.17 19.83
CA ARG A 63 5.63 -5.60 21.17
C ARG A 63 5.39 -6.67 22.24
N ILE A 64 4.61 -7.69 21.92
CA ILE A 64 4.36 -8.81 22.85
C ILE A 64 5.66 -9.56 23.11
N ALA A 65 6.45 -9.85 22.07
CA ALA A 65 7.74 -10.53 22.23
C ALA A 65 8.71 -9.72 23.10
N GLU A 66 8.80 -8.41 22.89
CA GLU A 66 9.61 -7.50 23.70
C GLU A 66 9.18 -7.48 25.17
N ASP A 67 7.88 -7.44 25.44
CA ASP A 67 7.31 -7.46 26.81
C ASP A 67 7.63 -8.77 27.54
N LEU A 68 7.48 -9.92 26.86
CA LEU A 68 7.78 -11.24 27.43
C LEU A 68 9.29 -11.45 27.71
N LEU A 69 10.15 -10.86 26.89
CA LEU A 69 11.60 -10.85 27.15
C LEU A 69 11.92 -9.96 28.36
N ALA A 70 11.32 -8.77 28.43
CA ALA A 70 11.53 -7.84 29.53
C ALA A 70 10.98 -8.34 30.88
N SER A 71 9.88 -9.08 30.87
CA SER A 71 9.28 -9.69 32.07
C SER A 71 10.06 -10.94 32.56
N GLY A 72 10.96 -11.48 31.73
CA GLY A 72 11.70 -12.70 32.02
C GLY A 72 10.86 -13.98 31.90
N GLU A 73 9.65 -13.89 31.33
CA GLU A 73 8.79 -15.05 31.04
C GLU A 73 9.33 -15.89 29.88
N LEU A 74 10.18 -15.31 29.02
CA LEU A 74 10.91 -16.00 27.97
C LEU A 74 12.43 -15.78 28.10
N PRO A 75 13.26 -16.84 28.07
CA PRO A 75 14.72 -16.67 28.06
C PRO A 75 15.19 -16.12 26.71
N GLU A 76 16.10 -15.15 26.74
CA GLU A 76 16.79 -14.64 25.55
C GLU A 76 17.51 -15.80 24.84
N GLY A 77 17.02 -16.18 23.65
CA GLY A 77 17.60 -17.27 22.86
C GLY A 77 16.85 -18.60 22.90
N SER A 78 15.59 -18.63 23.34
CA SER A 78 14.75 -19.84 23.26
C SER A 78 14.54 -20.28 21.80
N ARG A 79 15.36 -21.25 21.35
CA ARG A 79 15.10 -22.02 20.13
C ARG A 79 14.16 -23.17 20.47
N ALA A 80 13.13 -23.35 19.64
CA ALA A 80 12.34 -24.57 19.63
C ALA A 80 13.19 -25.79 19.22
#